data_AF-A0A514Z861-F1
#
_entry.id   AF-A0A514Z861-F1
#
_cell.length_a   1.000
_cell.length_b   1.000
_cell.length_c   1.000
_cell.angle_alpha   90.00
_cell.angle_beta   90.00
_cell.angle_gamma   90.00
#
_symmetry.space_group_name_H-M   'P 1'
#
loop_
_entity.id
_entity.type
_entity.pdbx_description
1 polymer ?
#
loop_
_entity_poly.entity_id
_entity_poly.type
_entity_poly.pdbx_seq_one_letter_code
_entity_poly.pdbx_strand_id
1 'polypeptide(L)'
;MSLAILSLCFIIVLAIIVKPSLSARATKLTNIQNSSSVSDKVYEQNLSSNIAESAEKKEIARKNIERVVGWTMNKYNAVKLAGFVSHKNDKNGDYVGGTVYSNLVKEIGQPTSLIEYTQYYPTGTAIEGKATWNSTDESVSIIIYYDKSYDQVINKQLYVNNQLVDGYNY
;
A
#
# COMPACT_ATOMS: atom_id res chain seq x y z
N MET A 1 -41.81 38.87 -27.27
CA MET A 1 -42.10 37.45 -27.60
C MET A 1 -41.20 37.05 -28.75
N SER A 2 -40.30 36.10 -28.51
CA SER A 2 -39.72 35.14 -29.47
C SER A 2 -38.60 34.35 -28.76
N LEU A 3 -38.97 33.72 -27.65
CA LEU A 3 -38.29 32.54 -27.12
C LEU A 3 -38.96 31.33 -27.79
N ALA A 4 -38.17 30.29 -28.10
CA ALA A 4 -38.61 28.93 -28.45
C ALA A 4 -38.71 28.50 -29.94
N ILE A 5 -37.68 28.75 -30.77
CA ILE A 5 -37.55 28.05 -32.09
C ILE A 5 -36.17 27.39 -32.33
N LEU A 6 -35.20 27.48 -31.41
CA LEU A 6 -33.90 26.79 -31.55
C LEU A 6 -33.70 25.64 -30.55
N SER A 7 -34.80 24.97 -30.18
CA SER A 7 -34.83 23.86 -29.20
C SER A 7 -35.04 22.47 -29.83
N LEU A 8 -34.88 22.28 -31.15
CA LEU A 8 -35.32 21.02 -31.79
C LEU A 8 -34.35 20.36 -32.79
N CYS A 9 -33.10 20.81 -32.89
CA CYS A 9 -32.15 20.23 -33.87
C CYS A 9 -30.99 19.41 -33.26
N PHE A 10 -30.88 19.29 -31.93
CA PHE A 10 -29.75 18.59 -31.31
C PHE A 10 -30.06 17.19 -30.75
N ILE A 11 -31.32 16.73 -30.79
CA ILE A 11 -31.73 15.42 -30.24
C ILE A 11 -31.74 14.29 -31.29
N ILE A 12 -31.53 14.59 -32.58
CA ILE A 12 -31.62 13.59 -33.66
C ILE A 12 -30.27 12.91 -34.00
N VAL A 13 -29.15 13.38 -33.45
CA VAL A 13 -27.82 12.79 -33.73
C VAL A 13 -27.49 11.57 -32.84
N LEU A 14 -28.29 11.27 -31.81
CA LEU A 14 -28.00 10.20 -30.85
C LEU A 14 -28.68 8.83 -31.13
N ALA A 15 -29.26 8.62 -32.32
CA ALA A 15 -30.08 7.43 -32.61
C ALA A 15 -29.60 6.54 -33.78
N ILE A 16 -28.36 6.66 -34.29
CA ILE A 16 -27.92 5.92 -35.50
C ILE A 16 -26.62 5.12 -35.30
N ILE A 17 -26.21 4.73 -34.08
CA ILE A 17 -25.10 3.76 -33.92
C ILE A 17 -25.41 2.73 -32.85
N VAL A 18 -26.52 2.00 -33.01
CA VAL A 18 -26.67 0.65 -32.45
C VAL A 18 -27.51 -0.17 -33.42
N LYS A 19 -26.87 -1.03 -34.23
CA LYS A 19 -27.41 -2.37 -34.47
C LYS A 19 -26.29 -3.42 -34.56
N PRO A 20 -26.51 -4.60 -33.98
CA PRO A 20 -25.53 -5.66 -33.82
C PRO A 20 -25.48 -6.55 -35.07
N SER A 21 -24.29 -7.01 -35.44
CA SER A 21 -24.15 -8.15 -36.35
C SER A 21 -23.30 -9.24 -35.70
N LEU A 22 -24.01 -10.25 -35.19
CA LEU A 22 -23.46 -11.58 -34.95
C LEU A 22 -22.93 -12.12 -36.28
N SER A 23 -21.61 -12.18 -36.42
CA SER A 23 -20.95 -13.01 -37.42
C SER A 23 -20.28 -14.18 -36.71
N ALA A 24 -21.00 -15.29 -36.65
CA ALA A 24 -20.38 -16.59 -36.47
C ALA A 24 -19.64 -16.93 -37.77
N ARG A 25 -18.31 -16.98 -37.73
CA ARG A 25 -17.52 -17.61 -38.79
C ARG A 25 -16.36 -18.37 -38.18
N ALA A 26 -16.56 -19.66 -38.00
CA ALA A 26 -15.49 -20.62 -37.81
C ALA A 26 -14.61 -20.62 -39.06
N THR A 27 -13.35 -20.23 -38.92
CA THR A 27 -12.32 -20.57 -39.90
C THR A 27 -11.09 -21.04 -39.14
N LYS A 28 -10.91 -22.37 -39.21
CA LYS A 28 -9.74 -23.18 -38.89
C LYS A 28 -8.42 -22.43 -39.12
N LEU A 29 -7.69 -22.13 -38.06
CA LEU A 29 -6.27 -21.75 -38.13
C LEU A 29 -5.43 -22.99 -37.88
N THR A 30 -4.67 -23.32 -38.92
CA THR A 30 -3.65 -24.35 -39.00
C THR A 30 -2.50 -24.10 -38.02
N ASN A 31 -2.19 -25.15 -37.25
CA ASN A 31 -0.84 -25.60 -36.90
C ASN A 31 0.21 -24.50 -36.59
N ILE A 32 0.34 -24.15 -35.32
CA ILE A 32 1.60 -23.64 -34.76
C ILE A 32 2.12 -24.72 -33.82
N GLN A 33 3.15 -25.43 -34.27
CA GLN A 33 3.96 -26.31 -33.44
C GLN A 33 4.66 -25.48 -32.34
N ASN A 34 4.42 -25.90 -31.09
CA ASN A 34 5.31 -25.88 -29.93
C ASN A 34 6.35 -24.76 -29.83
N SER A 35 6.13 -23.83 -28.89
CA SER A 35 7.15 -23.39 -27.90
C SER A 35 6.59 -22.32 -26.94
N SER A 36 5.54 -22.62 -26.15
CA SER A 36 5.03 -21.65 -25.15
C SER A 36 4.37 -22.29 -23.92
N SER A 37 4.69 -23.53 -23.56
CA SER A 37 4.07 -24.21 -22.41
C SER A 37 4.91 -24.19 -21.12
N VAL A 38 6.12 -23.61 -21.17
CA VAL A 38 7.03 -23.54 -20.00
C VAL A 38 6.95 -22.17 -19.32
N SER A 39 6.83 -21.05 -20.05
CA SER A 39 6.75 -19.72 -19.43
C SER A 39 5.47 -19.50 -18.64
N ASP A 40 4.33 -19.91 -19.18
CA ASP A 40 3.03 -19.57 -18.60
C ASP A 40 2.75 -20.41 -17.35
N LYS A 41 3.16 -21.69 -17.35
CA LYS A 41 3.10 -22.53 -16.16
C LYS A 41 4.07 -22.07 -15.07
N VAL A 42 5.29 -21.66 -15.44
CA VAL A 42 6.27 -21.15 -14.47
C VAL A 42 5.80 -19.81 -13.89
N TYR A 43 5.17 -18.94 -14.68
CA TYR A 43 4.65 -17.66 -14.22
C TYR A 43 3.44 -17.84 -13.28
N GLU A 44 2.47 -18.70 -13.64
CA GLU A 44 1.33 -19.00 -12.76
C GLU A 44 1.76 -19.71 -11.47
N GLN A 45 2.72 -20.63 -11.55
CA GLN A 45 3.20 -21.39 -10.41
C GLN A 45 4.03 -20.50 -9.46
N ASN A 46 4.86 -19.59 -9.99
CA ASN A 46 5.58 -18.59 -9.19
C ASN A 46 4.64 -17.52 -8.61
N LEU A 47 3.59 -17.12 -9.33
CA LEU A 47 2.60 -16.18 -8.80
C LEU A 47 1.79 -16.82 -7.67
N SER A 48 1.38 -18.06 -7.83
CA SER A 48 0.65 -18.84 -6.82
C SER A 48 1.50 -19.11 -5.57
N SER A 49 2.78 -19.50 -5.73
CA SER A 49 3.68 -19.72 -4.60
C SER A 49 3.99 -18.44 -3.82
N ASN A 50 4.23 -17.32 -4.51
CA ASN A 50 4.47 -16.03 -3.86
C ASN A 50 3.24 -15.52 -3.10
N ILE A 51 2.03 -15.75 -3.63
CA ILE A 51 0.77 -15.41 -2.96
C ILE A 51 0.58 -16.29 -1.71
N ALA A 52 0.83 -17.59 -1.82
CA ALA A 52 0.73 -18.53 -0.70
C ALA A 52 1.73 -18.21 0.41
N GLU A 53 2.99 -17.93 0.05
CA GLU A 53 4.05 -17.54 0.99
C GLU A 53 3.71 -16.21 1.69
N SER A 54 3.16 -15.24 0.96
CA SER A 54 2.69 -13.96 1.53
C SER A 54 1.51 -14.15 2.49
N ALA A 55 0.56 -15.04 2.17
CA ALA A 55 -0.61 -15.32 3.00
C ALA A 55 -0.22 -16.06 4.29
N GLU A 56 0.67 -17.05 4.21
CA GLU A 56 1.19 -17.77 5.36
C GLU A 56 1.95 -16.83 6.30
N LYS A 57 2.83 -16.01 5.74
CA LYS A 57 3.56 -14.96 6.47
C LYS A 57 2.61 -14.01 7.21
N LYS A 58 1.57 -13.50 6.55
CA LYS A 58 0.56 -12.64 7.17
C LYS A 58 -0.23 -13.33 8.28
N GLU A 59 -0.56 -14.60 8.13
CA GLU A 59 -1.27 -15.37 9.16
C GLU A 59 -0.38 -15.65 10.37
N ILE A 60 0.90 -15.94 10.16
CA ILE A 60 1.90 -16.06 11.23
C ILE A 60 2.04 -14.72 11.96
N ALA A 61 2.15 -13.60 11.24
CA ALA A 61 2.18 -12.27 11.82
C ALA A 61 0.93 -12.00 12.68
N ARG A 62 -0.26 -12.29 12.16
CA ARG A 62 -1.53 -12.13 12.90
C ARG A 62 -1.55 -12.93 14.20
N LYS A 63 -1.04 -14.17 14.20
CA LYS A 63 -1.01 -15.04 15.38
C LYS A 63 0.00 -14.61 16.44
N ASN A 64 1.05 -13.89 16.06
CA ASN A 64 2.17 -13.60 16.96
C ASN A 64 2.28 -12.13 17.36
N ILE A 65 1.59 -11.20 16.69
CA ILE A 65 1.68 -9.76 16.99
C ILE A 65 1.25 -9.40 18.42
N GLU A 66 0.33 -10.16 19.02
CA GLU A 66 -0.12 -9.98 20.40
C GLU A 66 0.97 -10.28 21.44
N ARG A 67 2.09 -10.91 21.03
CA ARG A 67 3.27 -11.09 21.88
C ARG A 67 4.07 -9.80 22.06
N VAL A 68 3.81 -8.79 21.23
CA VAL A 68 4.38 -7.45 21.40
C VAL A 68 3.42 -6.65 22.28
N VAL A 69 3.89 -6.25 23.47
CA VAL A 69 3.05 -5.58 24.47
C VAL A 69 2.41 -4.33 23.88
N GLY A 70 1.09 -4.18 24.12
CA GLY A 70 0.30 -3.03 23.68
C GLY A 70 -0.23 -3.11 22.26
N TRP A 71 0.29 -4.02 21.44
CA TRP A 71 -0.08 -4.19 20.03
C TRP A 71 -1.10 -5.31 19.81
N THR A 72 -1.93 -5.09 18.80
CA THR A 72 -2.78 -6.11 18.17
C THR A 72 -2.74 -5.88 16.66
N MET A 73 -3.17 -6.87 15.88
CA MET A 73 -3.24 -6.71 14.42
C MET A 73 -4.18 -5.56 14.02
N ASN A 74 -5.26 -5.36 14.76
CA ASN A 74 -6.20 -4.27 14.51
C ASN A 74 -5.55 -2.90 14.73
N LYS A 75 -4.81 -2.74 15.83
CA LYS A 75 -4.09 -1.49 16.11
C LYS A 75 -3.02 -1.22 15.06
N TYR A 76 -2.22 -2.23 14.72
CA TYR A 76 -1.21 -2.13 13.66
C TYR A 76 -1.84 -1.70 12.31
N ASN A 77 -2.94 -2.34 11.90
CA ASN A 77 -3.65 -1.99 10.67
C ASN A 77 -4.27 -0.60 10.71
N ALA A 78 -4.73 -0.15 11.87
CA ALA A 78 -5.33 1.18 12.06
C ALA A 78 -4.32 2.33 11.98
N VAL A 79 -3.02 2.08 12.11
CA VAL A 79 -1.98 3.09 11.90
C VAL A 79 -2.00 3.57 10.44
N LYS A 80 -2.32 4.85 10.25
CA LYS A 80 -2.35 5.52 8.96
C LYS A 80 -0.99 6.16 8.68
N LEU A 81 -0.49 5.96 7.46
CA LEU A 81 0.73 6.60 7.00
C LEU A 81 0.39 8.00 6.49
N ALA A 82 1.22 8.97 6.83
CA ALA A 82 1.11 10.33 6.34
C ALA A 82 1.47 10.40 4.85
N GLY A 83 0.77 11.28 4.13
CA GLY A 83 1.10 11.64 2.77
C GLY A 83 2.08 12.80 2.74
N PHE A 84 2.99 12.81 1.77
CA PHE A 84 3.90 13.93 1.52
C PHE A 84 3.20 15.02 0.71
N VAL A 85 3.22 16.25 1.21
CA VAL A 85 2.67 17.44 0.55
C VAL A 85 3.79 18.43 0.29
N SER A 86 4.09 18.67 -0.99
CA SER A 86 5.07 19.69 -1.39
C SER A 86 4.46 21.07 -1.42
N HIS A 87 5.23 22.07 -0.98
CA HIS A 87 4.82 23.47 -1.06
C HIS A 87 5.51 24.16 -2.22
N LYS A 88 4.78 25.04 -2.93
CA LYS A 88 5.26 25.68 -4.17
C LYS A 88 6.56 26.50 -4.00
N ASN A 89 6.87 26.92 -2.78
CA ASN A 89 8.01 27.79 -2.45
C ASN A 89 8.96 27.20 -1.39
N ASP A 90 8.73 25.96 -0.93
CA ASP A 90 9.59 25.29 0.01
C ASP A 90 10.18 24.05 -0.66
N LYS A 91 11.50 23.88 -0.57
CA LYS A 91 12.17 22.66 -1.04
C LYS A 91 11.87 21.47 -0.12
N ASN A 92 11.29 21.75 1.04
CA ASN A 92 10.81 20.78 1.99
C ASN A 92 9.29 20.69 1.89
N GLY A 93 8.77 19.49 1.69
CA GLY A 93 7.35 19.24 1.91
C GLY A 93 7.09 18.73 3.32
N ASP A 94 5.82 18.63 3.66
CA ASP A 94 5.35 18.17 4.97
C ASP A 94 4.75 16.78 4.85
N TYR A 95 4.97 15.95 5.85
CA TYR A 95 4.17 14.74 6.05
C TYR A 95 2.93 15.11 6.85
N VAL A 96 1.74 14.85 6.29
CA VAL A 96 0.45 15.18 6.93
C VAL A 96 -0.61 14.09 6.71
N GLY A 97 -1.64 14.10 7.55
CA GLY A 97 -2.80 13.22 7.42
C GLY A 97 -2.60 11.77 7.89
N GLY A 98 -1.47 11.48 8.56
CA GLY A 98 -1.17 10.18 9.14
C GLY A 98 -1.66 10.05 10.58
N THR A 99 -1.28 8.93 11.21
CA THR A 99 -1.40 8.76 12.65
C THR A 99 -0.36 9.64 13.35
N VAL A 100 -0.79 10.36 14.38
CA VAL A 100 0.10 11.14 15.24
C VAL A 100 0.92 10.19 16.12
N TYR A 101 2.25 10.22 16.02
CA TYR A 101 3.13 9.25 16.69
C TYR A 101 3.04 9.35 18.22
N SER A 102 3.03 10.56 18.79
CA SER A 102 2.87 10.72 20.25
C SER A 102 1.56 10.14 20.78
N ASN A 103 0.47 10.17 20.01
CA ASN A 103 -0.80 9.55 20.38
C ASN A 103 -0.73 8.02 20.29
N LEU A 104 -0.07 7.49 19.27
CA LEU A 104 0.20 6.06 19.14
C LEU A 104 0.98 5.55 20.36
N VAL A 105 2.05 6.22 20.77
CA VAL A 105 2.85 5.83 21.94
C VAL A 105 2.03 5.85 23.24
N LYS A 106 1.10 6.82 23.40
CA LYS A 106 0.19 6.84 24.57
C LYS A 106 -0.75 5.63 24.60
N GLU A 107 -1.18 5.14 23.43
CA GLU A 107 -2.11 4.01 23.33
C GLU A 107 -1.42 2.65 23.45
N ILE A 108 -0.23 2.51 22.87
CA ILE A 108 0.52 1.25 22.81
C ILE A 108 1.45 1.09 24.02
N GLY A 109 2.05 2.19 24.47
CA GLY A 109 3.19 2.17 25.39
C GLY A 109 4.51 2.49 24.68
N GLN A 110 5.54 2.72 25.49
CA GLN A 110 6.87 3.10 25.00
C GLN A 110 7.50 2.00 24.14
N PRO A 111 8.25 2.36 23.08
CA PRO A 111 9.02 1.38 22.31
C PRO A 111 10.14 0.78 23.15
N THR A 112 10.55 -0.44 22.79
CA THR A 112 11.73 -1.11 23.36
C THR A 112 13.02 -0.37 22.98
N SER A 113 13.05 0.23 21.79
CA SER A 113 14.17 1.05 21.32
C SER A 113 13.65 2.23 20.50
N LEU A 114 14.28 3.39 20.67
CA LEU A 114 14.02 4.59 19.89
C LEU A 114 15.35 5.15 19.41
N ILE A 115 15.50 5.27 18.10
CA ILE A 115 16.65 5.90 17.45
C ILE A 115 16.13 7.09 16.66
N GLU A 116 16.58 8.28 17.01
CA GLU A 116 16.27 9.50 16.25
C GLU A 116 17.48 9.88 15.40
N TYR A 117 17.25 10.13 14.11
CA TYR A 117 18.29 10.55 13.19
C TYR A 117 17.76 11.54 12.16
N THR A 118 18.69 12.26 11.55
CA THR A 118 18.43 13.23 10.48
C THR A 118 18.89 12.64 9.15
N GLN A 119 17.97 12.10 8.35
CA GLN A 119 18.22 11.60 6.99
C GLN A 119 17.54 12.44 5.90
N TYR A 120 18.32 13.21 5.14
CA TYR A 120 17.81 14.05 4.05
C TYR A 120 17.45 13.24 2.81
N TYR A 121 16.16 13.19 2.47
CA TYR A 121 15.69 12.64 1.21
C TYR A 121 15.71 13.71 0.11
N PRO A 122 15.85 13.32 -1.18
CA PRO A 122 15.91 14.26 -2.31
C PRO A 122 14.71 15.22 -2.45
N THR A 123 13.62 14.97 -1.73
CA THR A 123 12.37 15.76 -1.76
C THR A 123 12.14 16.64 -0.53
N GLY A 124 13.03 16.69 0.47
CA GLY A 124 12.84 17.58 1.62
C GLY A 124 13.41 17.08 2.95
N THR A 125 13.26 17.95 3.96
CA THR A 125 13.85 17.84 5.30
C THR A 125 13.48 16.57 6.04
N ALA A 126 14.41 16.21 6.91
CA ALA A 126 14.63 14.94 7.54
C ALA A 126 14.43 15.01 9.04
N ILE A 127 13.44 14.30 9.58
CA ILE A 127 13.67 13.60 10.83
C ILE A 127 12.90 12.29 10.77
N GLU A 128 13.60 11.17 10.87
CA GLU A 128 12.97 9.88 11.05
C GLU A 128 13.32 9.42 12.46
N GLY A 129 12.32 9.40 13.34
CA GLY A 129 12.43 8.60 14.54
C GLY A 129 12.07 7.16 14.17
N LYS A 130 12.98 6.23 14.43
CA LYS A 130 12.73 4.79 14.31
C LYS A 130 12.42 4.24 15.70
N ALA A 131 11.14 3.94 15.92
CA ALA A 131 10.64 3.34 17.14
C ALA A 131 10.39 1.84 16.92
N THR A 132 10.98 1.00 17.76
CA THR A 132 10.89 -0.46 17.65
C THR A 132 10.25 -1.06 18.90
N TRP A 133 9.23 -1.88 18.72
CA TRP A 133 8.67 -2.75 19.75
C TRP A 133 8.98 -4.20 19.41
N ASN A 134 9.51 -4.95 20.37
CA ASN A 134 9.79 -6.37 20.22
C ASN A 134 8.92 -7.20 21.15
N SER A 135 8.59 -8.43 20.73
CA SER A 135 8.14 -9.45 21.66
C SER A 135 9.27 -9.84 22.60
N THR A 136 8.93 -10.42 23.76
CA THR A 136 9.91 -10.85 24.77
C THR A 136 10.93 -11.85 24.23
N ASP A 137 10.54 -12.69 23.27
CA ASP A 137 11.38 -13.69 22.60
C ASP A 137 12.04 -13.15 21.31
N GLU A 138 11.86 -11.86 21.00
CA GLU A 138 12.33 -11.19 19.79
C GLU A 138 11.87 -11.83 18.46
N SER A 139 10.89 -12.74 18.51
CA SER A 139 10.33 -13.40 17.33
C SER A 139 9.42 -12.48 16.51
N VAL A 140 8.94 -11.37 17.08
CA VAL A 140 8.11 -10.38 16.40
C VAL A 140 8.62 -8.99 16.71
N SER A 141 8.76 -8.16 15.67
CA SER A 141 9.12 -6.76 15.79
C SER A 141 8.17 -5.88 15.00
N ILE A 142 7.73 -4.78 15.61
CA ILE A 142 7.01 -3.70 14.94
C ILE A 142 7.92 -2.49 14.93
N ILE A 143 8.12 -1.92 13.75
CA ILE A 143 8.94 -0.72 13.57
C ILE A 143 8.05 0.38 13.01
N ILE A 144 8.06 1.53 13.66
CA ILE A 144 7.39 2.75 13.20
C ILE A 144 8.46 3.78 12.88
N TYR A 145 8.40 4.30 11.66
CA TYR A 145 9.15 5.49 11.28
C TYR A 145 8.19 6.66 11.34
N TYR A 146 8.60 7.73 12.01
CA TYR A 146 7.80 8.93 12.12
C TYR A 146 8.62 10.18 11.83
N ASP A 147 7.95 11.17 11.25
CA ASP A 147 8.45 12.52 11.13
C ASP A 147 8.38 13.20 12.49
N LYS A 148 9.54 13.47 13.10
CA LYS A 148 9.60 14.13 14.41
C LYS A 148 9.10 15.57 14.36
N SER A 149 9.23 16.27 13.23
CA SER A 149 8.85 17.68 13.12
C SER A 149 7.34 17.85 13.14
N TYR A 150 6.64 16.96 12.44
CA TYR A 150 5.18 16.99 12.31
C TYR A 150 4.47 15.94 13.18
N ASP A 151 5.24 15.15 13.95
CA ASP A 151 4.78 14.04 14.80
C ASP A 151 3.88 13.05 14.04
N GLN A 152 4.23 12.76 12.77
CA GLN A 152 3.43 11.93 11.89
C GLN A 152 4.10 10.59 11.61
N VAL A 153 3.36 9.49 11.70
CA VAL A 153 3.84 8.20 11.21
C VAL A 153 3.95 8.22 9.69
N ILE A 154 5.14 7.96 9.16
CA ILE A 154 5.45 7.98 7.72
C ILE A 154 5.59 6.57 7.15
N ASN A 155 6.02 5.61 7.97
CA ASN A 155 6.12 4.21 7.57
C ASN A 155 5.91 3.28 8.78
N LYS A 156 5.47 2.06 8.51
CA LYS A 156 5.36 0.98 9.49
C LYS A 156 5.84 -0.33 8.88
N GLN A 157 6.47 -1.15 9.69
CA GLN A 157 6.94 -2.47 9.30
C GLN A 157 6.58 -3.48 10.38
N LEU A 158 6.24 -4.68 9.95
CA LEU A 158 6.05 -5.84 10.80
C LEU A 158 7.05 -6.91 10.37
N TYR A 159 7.81 -7.42 11.33
CA TYR A 159 8.74 -8.53 11.16
C TYR A 159 8.31 -9.72 12.01
N VAL A 160 8.51 -10.92 11.46
CA VAL A 160 8.46 -12.17 12.21
C VAL A 160 9.72 -12.95 11.91
N ASN A 161 10.42 -13.40 12.96
CA ASN A 161 11.69 -14.11 12.87
C ASN A 161 12.69 -13.39 11.94
N ASN A 162 12.82 -12.08 12.11
CA ASN A 162 13.65 -11.18 11.30
C ASN A 162 13.31 -11.12 9.80
N GLN A 163 12.15 -11.62 9.38
CA GLN A 163 11.66 -11.48 8.01
C GLN A 163 10.58 -10.43 7.94
N LEU A 164 10.68 -9.50 6.97
CA LEU A 164 9.66 -8.50 6.72
C LEU A 164 8.39 -9.18 6.21
N VAL A 165 7.28 -8.94 6.91
CA VAL A 165 5.98 -9.57 6.65
C VAL A 165 4.97 -8.57 6.09
N ASP A 166 5.08 -7.32 6.51
CA ASP A 166 4.26 -6.20 6.05
C ASP A 166 5.04 -4.88 6.16
N GLY A 167 4.75 -3.95 5.25
CA GLY A 167 5.46 -2.68 5.11
C GLY A 167 6.49 -2.68 3.98
N TYR A 168 7.26 -1.59 3.89
CA TYR A 168 8.31 -1.42 2.89
C TYR A 168 9.62 -1.03 3.57
N ASN A 169 10.74 -1.55 3.07
CA ASN A 169 12.06 -1.06 3.47
C ASN A 169 12.22 0.38 2.99
N TYR A 170 12.58 1.24 3.94
CA TYR A 170 12.91 2.64 3.71
C TYR A 170 14.42 2.79 3.56
#